data_AF-A0A658NHY8-F1
#
_entry.id   AF-A0A658NHY8-F1
#
_cell.length_a   1.000
_cell.length_b   1.000
_cell.length_c   1.000
_cell.angle_alpha   90.00
_cell.angle_beta   90.00
_cell.angle_gamma   90.00
#
_symmetry.space_group_name_H-M   'P 1'
#
loop_
_entity.id
_entity.type
_entity.pdbx_description
1 polymer ?
#
loop_
_entity_poly.entity_id
_entity_poly.type
_entity_poly.pdbx_seq_one_letter_code
_entity_poly.pdbx_strand_id
1 'polypeptide(L)' 'MKIFCIGRNYVDHIEELKNEKPSEPVIFIKPDTAMLRRNRPFYIIFI' A
#
# COMPACT_ATOMS: atom_id res chain seq x y z
N MET A 1 -0.56 -10.01 13.76
CA MET A 1 0.53 -9.06 13.41
C MET A 1 -0.12 -7.78 12.89
N LYS A 2 0.38 -6.58 13.22
CA LYS A 2 -0.16 -5.33 12.67
C LYS A 2 0.74 -4.87 11.53
N ILE A 3 0.19 -4.62 10.34
CA ILE A 3 0.94 -4.17 9.15
C ILE A 3 0.54 -2.72 8.88
N PHE A 4 1.47 -1.79 9.13
CA PHE A 4 1.29 -0.37 8.84
C PHE A 4 1.96 -0.04 7.50
N CYS A 5 1.24 0.69 6.65
CA CYS A 5 1.69 1.10 5.33
C CYS A 5 1.71 2.63 5.23
N ILE A 6 2.68 3.16 4.48
CA ILE A 6 2.82 4.59 4.20
C ILE A 6 2.47 4.84 2.74
N GLY A 7 1.46 5.68 2.50
CA GLY A 7 1.11 6.15 1.16
C GLY A 7 1.91 7.38 0.75
N ARG A 8 2.06 7.58 -0.56
CA ARG A 8 2.60 8.83 -1.14
C ARG A 8 3.97 9.23 -0.55
N ASN A 9 4.91 8.28 -0.47
CA ASN A 9 6.22 8.50 0.15
C ASN A 9 7.36 8.83 -0.85
N TYR A 10 7.07 8.90 -2.15
CA TYR A 10 8.03 9.19 -3.21
C TYR A 10 7.46 10.28 -4.13
N VAL A 11 8.26 11.31 -4.43
CA VAL A 11 7.84 12.47 -5.22
C VAL A 11 7.39 12.06 -6.62
N ASP A 12 8.23 11.30 -7.32
CA ASP A 12 7.95 10.85 -8.69
C ASP A 12 6.64 10.03 -8.77
N HIS A 13 6.36 9.20 -7.77
CA HIS A 13 5.12 8.42 -7.72
C HIS A 13 3.87 9.27 -7.43
N ILE A 14 4.01 10.32 -6.62
CA ILE A 14 2.92 11.30 -6.40
C ILE A 14 2.58 11.99 -7.71
N GLU A 15 3.60 12.43 -8.45
CA GLU A 15 3.45 13.11 -9.74
C GLU A 15 2.88 12.18 -10.83
N GLU A 16 3.38 10.95 -10.94
CA GLU A 16 2.91 9.90 -11.87
C GLU A 16 1.39 9.72 -11.79
N LEU A 17 0.86 9.67 -10.56
CA LEU A 17 -0.56 9.47 -10.29
C LEU A 17 -1.35 10.78 -10.17
N LYS A 18 -0.74 11.94 -10.48
CA LYS A 18 -1.34 13.28 -10.36
C LYS A 18 -1.97 13.54 -8.99
N ASN A 19 -1.35 13.03 -7.93
CA ASN A 19 -1.77 13.25 -6.56
C ASN A 19 -1.20 14.56 -6.02
N GLU A 20 -1.87 15.13 -5.03
CA GLU A 20 -1.30 16.21 -4.23
C GLU A 20 -0.25 15.67 -3.26
N LYS A 21 0.83 16.45 -3.08
CA LYS A 21 1.89 16.14 -2.10
C LYS A 21 1.35 16.38 -0.69
N PRO A 22 1.24 15.36 0.15
CA PRO A 22 0.70 15.54 1.49
C PRO A 22 1.70 16.27 2.39
N SER A 23 1.21 17.10 3.31
CA SER A 23 2.03 17.78 4.33
C SER A 23 2.39 16.86 5.49
N GLU A 24 1.61 15.81 5.71
CA GLU A 24 1.79 14.82 6.77
C GLU A 24 1.76 13.39 6.19
N PRO A 25 2.39 12.40 6.85
CA PRO A 25 2.39 11.03 6.38
C PRO A 25 0.99 10.42 6.30
N VAL A 26 0.65 9.84 5.16
CA VAL A 26 -0.60 9.08 5.01
C VAL A 26 -0.37 7.64 5.45
N ILE A 27 -0.99 7.25 6.55
CA ILE A 27 -0.82 5.90 7.13
C ILE A 27 -2.12 5.11 7.01
N PHE A 28 -2.01 3.85 6.59
CA PHE A 28 -3.12 2.91 6.55
C PHE A 28 -2.69 1.52 7.03
N ILE A 29 -3.66 0.67 7.35
CA ILE A 29 -3.41 -0.68 7.87
C ILE A 29 -3.83 -1.71 6.84
N LYS A 30 -3.00 -2.74 6.65
CA LYS A 30 -3.45 -3.97 5.99
C LYS A 30 -3.75 -5.07 7.01
N PRO A 31 -4.83 -5.84 6.80
CA PRO A 31 -5.14 -6.97 7.66
C PRO A 31 -4.03 -8.02 7.50
N ASP A 32 -3.77 -8.77 8.56
CA ASP A 32 -2.77 -9.84 8.55
C ASP A 32 -3.15 -11.00 7.61
N THR A 33 -4.43 -11.10 7.24
CA THR A 33 -4.96 -12.01 6.23
C THR A 33 -4.51 -11.67 4.81
N ALA A 34 -4.11 -10.42 4.53
CA ALA A 34 -3.57 -10.02 3.23
C ALA A 34 -2.12 -10.52 3.00
N MET A 35 -1.45 -11.00 4.04
CA MET A 35 -0.08 -11.51 3.94
C MET A 35 -0.10 -12.94 3.38
N LEU A 36 0.56 -13.11 2.23
CA LEU A 36 0.78 -14.42 1.61
C LEU A 36 1.66 -15.29 2.51
N ARG A 37 1.22 -16.52 2.80
CA ARG A 37 1.97 -17.47 3.66
C ARG A 37 2.52 -18.62 2.82
N ARG A 38 3.74 -19.07 3.11
CA ARG A 38 4.31 -20.35 2.61
C ARG A 38 4.34 -20.48 1.07
N ASN A 39 4.84 -19.46 0.38
CA ASN A 39 5.05 -19.47 -1.08
C ASN A 39 3.82 -19.93 -1.90
N ARG A 40 2.61 -19.71 -1.37
CA ARG A 40 1.35 -19.95 -2.09
C ARG A 40 1.28 -19.03 -3.32
N PRO A 41 0.52 -19.38 -4.36
CA PRO A 41 0.25 -18.47 -5.48
C PRO A 41 -0.42 -17.17 -5.01
N PHE A 42 -0.09 -16.06 -5.65
CA PHE A 42 -0.79 -14.79 -5.46
C PHE A 42 -2.05 -14.76 -6.31
N TYR A 43 -3.18 -14.38 -5.72
CA TYR A 43 -4.47 -14.31 -6.40
C TYR A 43 -4.85 -12.85 -6.62
N ILE A 44 -5.08 -12.47 -7.87
CA ILE A 44 -5.61 -11.15 -8.23
C ILE A 44 -7.13 -11.28 -8.33
N ILE A 45 -7.85 -10.50 -7.52
CA ILE A 45 -9.30 -10.41 -7.59
C ILE A 45 -9.63 -9.27 -8.56
N PHE A 46 -10.27 -9.60 -9.68
CA PHE A 46 -10.83 -8.61 -10.59
C PHE A 46 -12.26 -8.30 -10.13
N ILE A 47 -12.50 -7.05 -9.74
CA ILE A 47 -13.83 -6.49 -9.46
C ILE A 47 -14.28 -5.63 -10.64
#